data_AF-A0A532EFJ5-F1
#
_entry.id   AF-A0A532EFJ5-F1
#
_cell.length_a   1.000
_cell.length_b   1.000
_cell.length_c   1.000
_cell.angle_alpha   90.00
_cell.angle_beta   90.00
_cell.angle_gamma   90.00
#
_symmetry.space_group_name_H-M   'P 1'
#
loop_
_entity.id
_entity.type
_entity.pdbx_description
1 polymer ?
#
loop_
_entity_poly.entity_id
_entity_poly.type
_entity_poly.pdbx_seq_one_letter_code
_entity_poly.pdbx_strand_id
1 'polypeptide(L)'
;MLKETEAEERRSITLAISTVAPDEAENSFERALSIGASLIDHFLKDGYQVRLLLGDQQDILACGTDQALHLFHALALCERRPMATGAAIRHSMARALAELNEGPTILLSPWTDPARNEQFPSVDYIVSPQSHRDLFDDTGSSLSA
;
A
#
# COMPACT_ATOMS: atom_id res chain seq x y z
N MET A 1 -36.83 -24.65 -7.33
CA MET A 1 -35.66 -24.45 -6.45
C MET A 1 -34.55 -23.87 -7.30
N LEU A 2 -34.45 -22.54 -7.38
CA LEU A 2 -33.23 -21.89 -7.89
C LEU A 2 -32.24 -21.85 -6.72
N LYS A 3 -31.02 -22.31 -6.94
CA LYS A 3 -29.90 -22.03 -6.03
C LYS A 3 -29.51 -20.58 -6.27
N GLU A 4 -30.04 -19.68 -5.45
CA GLU A 4 -29.44 -18.36 -5.28
C GLU A 4 -28.11 -18.60 -4.58
N THR A 5 -27.03 -18.54 -5.35
CA THR A 5 -25.68 -18.47 -4.80
C THR A 5 -25.46 -16.98 -4.64
N GLU A 6 -25.83 -16.43 -3.48
CA GLU A 6 -25.31 -15.13 -3.07
C GLU A 6 -23.79 -15.31 -2.99
N ALA A 7 -23.09 -14.94 -4.05
CA ALA A 7 -21.68 -14.68 -3.94
C ALA A 7 -21.58 -13.52 -2.94
N GLU A 8 -21.18 -13.80 -1.71
CA GLU A 8 -20.78 -12.75 -0.78
C GLU A 8 -19.81 -11.85 -1.55
N GLU A 9 -20.22 -10.62 -1.85
CA GLU A 9 -19.35 -9.61 -2.43
C GLU A 9 -18.22 -9.39 -1.44
N ARG A 10 -17.12 -10.09 -1.68
CA ARG A 10 -15.97 -10.09 -0.79
C ARG A 10 -15.36 -8.71 -0.90
N ARG A 11 -15.32 -8.00 0.22
CA ARG A 11 -14.80 -6.63 0.26
C ARG A 11 -13.33 -6.66 -0.13
N SER A 12 -12.98 -6.00 -1.22
CA SER A 12 -11.60 -5.85 -1.66
C SER A 12 -11.02 -4.53 -1.18
N ILE A 13 -9.71 -4.51 -0.99
CA ILE A 13 -8.94 -3.28 -0.73
C ILE A 13 -7.61 -3.38 -1.47
N THR A 14 -7.21 -2.27 -2.08
CA THR A 14 -5.89 -2.13 -2.68
C THR A 14 -5.00 -1.33 -1.74
N LEU A 15 -3.89 -1.94 -1.33
CA LEU A 15 -2.80 -1.26 -0.66
C LEU A 15 -1.66 -1.05 -1.65
N ALA A 16 -1.38 0.20 -1.97
CA ALA A 16 -0.32 0.60 -2.86
C ALA A 16 0.80 1.28 -2.06
N ILE A 17 2.06 0.91 -2.30
CA ILE A 17 3.21 1.50 -1.60
C ILE A 17 4.20 2.01 -2.63
N SER A 18 4.54 3.30 -2.55
CA SER A 18 5.56 3.88 -3.41
C SER A 18 6.93 3.35 -3.00
N THR A 19 7.64 2.70 -3.93
CA THR A 19 9.04 2.28 -3.73
C THR A 19 10.04 3.40 -3.97
N VAL A 20 9.62 4.50 -4.59
CA VAL A 20 10.49 5.63 -4.89
C VAL A 20 10.59 6.55 -3.69
N ALA A 21 11.81 6.72 -3.18
CA ALA A 21 12.10 7.70 -2.13
C ALA A 21 13.56 8.19 -2.23
N PRO A 22 13.84 9.44 -1.82
CA PRO A 22 15.21 9.95 -1.70
C PRO A 22 16.00 9.15 -0.64
N ASP A 23 17.33 9.23 -0.69
CA ASP A 23 18.21 8.45 0.20
C ASP A 23 18.00 8.83 1.67
N GLU A 24 17.70 10.09 1.95
CA GLU A 24 17.45 10.61 3.30
C GLU A 24 16.13 10.08 3.90
N ALA A 25 15.26 9.47 3.09
CA ALA A 25 13.97 8.93 3.52
C ALA A 25 13.98 7.41 3.77
N GLU A 26 15.16 6.78 3.89
CA GLU A 26 15.29 5.33 4.12
C GLU A 26 14.49 4.84 5.34
N ASN A 27 14.61 5.51 6.49
CA ASN A 27 13.85 5.14 7.69
C ASN A 27 12.33 5.28 7.48
N SER A 28 11.90 6.33 6.77
CA SER A 28 10.48 6.53 6.47
C SER A 28 9.95 5.52 5.45
N PHE A 29 10.81 5.01 4.57
CA PHE A 29 10.51 3.91 3.66
C PHE A 29 10.26 2.60 4.41
N GLU A 30 11.18 2.18 5.26
CA GLU A 30 11.00 0.98 6.10
C GLU A 30 9.76 1.08 6.99
N ARG A 31 9.47 2.28 7.51
CA ARG A 31 8.25 2.52 8.28
C ARG A 31 6.99 2.44 7.43
N ALA A 32 7.01 2.91 6.17
CA ALA A 32 5.90 2.73 5.25
C ALA A 32 5.62 1.24 5.00
N LEU A 33 6.67 0.42 4.84
CA LEU A 33 6.53 -1.04 4.70
C LEU A 33 5.94 -1.66 5.98
N SER A 34 6.39 -1.22 7.15
CA SER A 34 5.87 -1.68 8.45
C SER A 34 4.40 -1.33 8.65
N ILE A 35 3.99 -0.11 8.31
CA ILE A 35 2.57 0.30 8.29
C ILE A 35 1.79 -0.56 7.29
N GLY A 36 2.36 -0.79 6.11
CA GLY A 36 1.75 -1.64 5.10
C GLY A 36 1.51 -3.05 5.61
N ALA A 37 2.48 -3.67 6.29
CA ALA A 37 2.32 -4.97 6.91
C ALA A 37 1.20 -4.97 7.97
N SER A 38 1.14 -3.94 8.81
CA SER A 38 0.09 -3.79 9.82
C SER A 38 -1.31 -3.70 9.19
N LEU A 39 -1.46 -2.90 8.13
CA LEU A 39 -2.73 -2.77 7.40
C LEU A 39 -3.14 -4.08 6.72
N ILE A 40 -2.18 -4.79 6.10
CA ILE A 40 -2.44 -6.10 5.48
C ILE A 40 -2.97 -7.08 6.53
N ASP A 41 -2.31 -7.21 7.67
CA ASP A 41 -2.73 -8.09 8.76
C ASP A 41 -4.13 -7.72 9.26
N HIS A 42 -4.39 -6.42 9.48
CA HIS A 42 -5.69 -5.92 9.90
C HIS A 42 -6.81 -6.26 8.90
N PHE A 43 -6.63 -5.92 7.62
CA PHE A 43 -7.67 -6.15 6.61
C PHE A 43 -7.93 -7.63 6.36
N LEU A 44 -6.89 -8.47 6.34
CA LEU A 44 -7.07 -9.91 6.18
C LEU A 44 -7.82 -10.54 7.37
N LYS A 45 -7.57 -10.08 8.60
CA LYS A 45 -8.32 -10.51 9.80
C LYS A 45 -9.79 -10.12 9.76
N ASP A 46 -10.08 -8.95 9.18
CA ASP A 46 -11.45 -8.44 9.01
C ASP A 46 -12.16 -9.04 7.79
N GLY A 47 -11.53 -10.01 7.10
CA GLY A 47 -12.14 -10.76 5.99
C GLY A 47 -12.06 -10.06 4.63
N TYR A 48 -11.29 -8.98 4.51
CA TYR A 48 -11.05 -8.34 3.22
C TYR A 48 -10.13 -9.18 2.35
N GLN A 49 -10.32 -9.07 1.05
CA GLN A 49 -9.32 -9.45 0.05
C GLN A 49 -8.35 -8.28 -0.12
N VAL A 50 -7.05 -8.53 0.09
CA VAL A 50 -6.02 -7.49 -0.02
C VAL A 50 -5.24 -7.66 -1.31
N ARG A 51 -5.22 -6.61 -2.13
CA ARG A 51 -4.33 -6.47 -3.28
C ARG A 51 -3.18 -5.55 -2.91
N LEU A 52 -1.94 -6.01 -3.06
CA LEU A 52 -0.74 -5.24 -2.80
C LEU A 52 -0.09 -4.80 -4.12
N LEU A 53 0.16 -3.51 -4.27
CA LEU A 53 0.94 -2.93 -5.37
C LEU A 53 2.20 -2.25 -4.81
N LEU A 54 3.39 -2.71 -5.23
CA LEU A 54 4.68 -2.18 -4.78
C LEU A 54 5.38 -1.47 -5.93
N GLY A 55 5.26 -0.15 -6.02
CA GLY A 55 5.84 0.63 -7.11
C GLY A 55 5.41 0.14 -8.49
N ASP A 56 6.35 -0.34 -9.29
CA ASP A 56 6.14 -0.89 -10.64
C ASP A 56 6.14 -2.42 -10.70
N GLN A 57 6.12 -3.10 -9.54
CA GLN A 57 6.03 -4.55 -9.47
C GLN A 57 4.62 -5.05 -9.82
N GLN A 58 4.52 -6.33 -10.17
CA GLN A 58 3.22 -7.00 -10.35
C GLN A 58 2.44 -6.97 -9.03
N ASP A 59 1.13 -6.77 -9.13
CA ASP A 59 0.26 -6.79 -7.98
C ASP A 59 0.08 -8.22 -7.44
N ILE A 60 -0.02 -8.33 -6.12
CA ILE A 60 -0.16 -9.59 -5.42
C ILE A 60 -1.48 -9.59 -4.67
N LEU A 61 -2.28 -10.63 -4.87
CA LEU A 61 -3.61 -10.77 -4.28
C LEU A 61 -3.59 -11.85 -3.20
N ALA A 62 -4.11 -11.53 -2.02
CA ALA A 62 -4.33 -12.51 -0.96
C ALA A 62 -5.76 -12.43 -0.44
N CYS A 63 -6.34 -13.60 -0.21
CA CYS A 63 -7.62 -13.76 0.46
C CYS A 63 -7.42 -14.62 1.72
N GLY A 64 -7.56 -14.01 2.89
CA GLY A 64 -7.36 -14.67 4.18
C GLY A 64 -5.90 -14.86 4.57
N THR A 65 -5.69 -15.36 5.79
CA THR A 65 -4.39 -15.42 6.47
C THR A 65 -3.40 -16.39 5.83
N ASP A 66 -3.88 -17.46 5.21
CA ASP A 66 -3.02 -18.50 4.61
C ASP A 66 -2.23 -17.98 3.40
N GLN A 67 -2.73 -16.94 2.75
CA GLN A 67 -2.08 -16.28 1.60
C GLN A 67 -1.33 -15.01 2.02
N ALA A 68 -1.44 -14.59 3.28
CA ALA A 68 -0.81 -13.38 3.80
C ALA A 68 0.72 -13.41 3.70
N LEU A 69 1.32 -14.61 3.81
CA LEU A 69 2.76 -14.79 3.78
C LEU A 69 3.39 -14.25 2.49
N HIS A 70 2.72 -14.39 1.34
CA HIS A 70 3.22 -13.86 0.07
C HIS A 70 3.28 -12.33 0.07
N LEU A 71 2.30 -11.68 0.69
CA LEU A 71 2.29 -10.22 0.82
C LEU A 71 3.43 -9.74 1.73
N PHE A 72 3.61 -10.39 2.88
CA PHE A 72 4.69 -10.04 3.81
C PHE A 72 6.08 -10.32 3.23
N HIS A 73 6.25 -11.41 2.49
CA HIS A 73 7.49 -11.66 1.76
C HIS A 73 7.76 -10.59 0.70
N ALA A 74 6.75 -10.15 -0.04
CA ALA A 74 6.90 -9.08 -1.00
C ALA A 74 7.33 -7.76 -0.32
N LEU A 75 6.75 -7.43 0.83
CA LEU A 75 7.19 -6.29 1.64
C LEU A 75 8.63 -6.46 2.14
N ALA A 76 9.00 -7.63 2.66
CA ALA A 76 10.33 -7.88 3.21
C ALA A 76 11.44 -7.87 2.15
N LEU A 77 11.11 -8.18 0.90
CA LEU A 77 12.03 -8.12 -0.25
C LEU A 77 11.93 -6.81 -1.02
N CYS A 78 11.09 -5.88 -0.57
CA CYS A 78 10.87 -4.61 -1.25
C CYS A 78 12.07 -3.69 -1.03
N GLU A 79 12.72 -3.27 -2.11
CA GLU A 79 13.82 -2.33 -2.06
C GLU A 79 13.39 -0.92 -2.45
N ARG A 80 13.90 0.07 -1.72
CA ARG A 80 13.76 1.47 -2.11
C ARG A 80 14.40 1.71 -3.47
N ARG A 81 13.71 2.46 -4.32
CA ARG A 81 14.16 2.84 -5.65
C ARG A 81 14.60 4.31 -5.65
N PRO A 82 15.73 4.64 -6.30
CA PRO A 82 16.23 6.00 -6.33
C PRO A 82 15.33 6.92 -7.16
N MET A 83 15.37 8.22 -6.86
CA MET A 83 14.56 9.24 -7.56
C MET A 83 14.83 9.30 -9.08
N ALA A 84 16.03 8.93 -9.54
CA ALA A 84 16.40 8.92 -10.95
C ALA A 84 15.48 8.02 -11.81
N THR A 85 15.03 6.90 -11.24
CA THR A 85 14.06 5.97 -11.89
C THR A 85 12.61 6.28 -11.52
N GLY A 86 12.39 7.29 -10.68
CA GLY A 86 11.13 7.52 -10.00
C GLY A 86 9.95 7.86 -10.90
N ALA A 87 10.19 8.63 -11.96
CA ALA A 87 9.11 9.05 -12.87
C ALA A 87 8.47 7.86 -13.61
N ALA A 88 9.28 6.91 -14.10
CA ALA A 88 8.80 5.72 -14.78
C ALA A 88 8.02 4.80 -13.84
N ILE A 89 8.55 4.59 -12.63
CA ILE A 89 7.91 3.76 -11.60
C ILE A 89 6.55 4.34 -11.22
N ARG A 90 6.49 5.65 -10.89
CA ARG A 90 5.23 6.31 -10.53
C ARG A 90 4.23 6.31 -11.68
N HIS A 91 4.67 6.44 -12.93
CA HIS A 91 3.79 6.34 -14.10
C HIS A 91 3.21 4.93 -14.26
N SER A 92 4.04 3.89 -14.14
CA SER A 92 3.58 2.49 -14.18
C SER A 92 2.54 2.21 -13.08
N MET A 93 2.85 2.68 -11.87
CA MET A 93 1.98 2.55 -10.71
C MET A 93 0.64 3.28 -10.90
N ALA A 94 0.67 4.53 -11.40
CA ALA A 94 -0.54 5.31 -11.66
C ALA A 94 -1.43 4.64 -12.71
N ARG A 95 -0.83 4.06 -13.76
CA ARG A 95 -1.57 3.27 -14.75
C ARG A 95 -2.20 2.03 -14.13
N ALA A 96 -1.44 1.25 -13.36
CA ALA A 96 -1.96 0.07 -12.68
C ALA A 96 -3.14 0.43 -11.76
N LEU A 97 -3.01 1.51 -10.98
CA LEU A 97 -4.08 1.99 -10.11
C LEU A 97 -5.31 2.52 -10.85
N ALA A 98 -5.15 3.09 -12.05
CA ALA A 98 -6.28 3.53 -12.87
C ALA A 98 -7.02 2.35 -13.53
N GLU A 99 -6.36 1.20 -13.70
CA GLU A 99 -6.95 -0.02 -14.23
C GLU A 99 -7.72 -0.82 -13.15
N LEU A 100 -7.48 -0.54 -11.88
CA LEU A 100 -8.22 -1.11 -10.76
C LEU A 100 -9.58 -0.45 -10.62
N ASN A 101 -10.64 -1.26 -10.59
CA ASN A 101 -12.03 -0.79 -10.48
C ASN A 101 -12.77 -1.35 -9.25
N GLU A 102 -12.05 -2.01 -8.33
CA GLU A 102 -12.64 -2.74 -7.22
C GLU A 102 -12.08 -2.30 -5.87
N GLY A 103 -12.98 -1.82 -5.00
CA GLY A 103 -12.69 -1.49 -3.61
C GLY A 103 -11.89 -0.20 -3.41
N PRO A 104 -11.79 0.28 -2.17
CA PRO A 104 -10.98 1.43 -1.83
C PRO A 104 -9.49 1.17 -2.07
N THR A 105 -8.77 2.24 -2.43
CA THR A 105 -7.33 2.25 -2.62
C THR A 105 -6.63 3.14 -1.59
N ILE A 106 -5.66 2.57 -0.88
CA ILE A 106 -4.80 3.28 0.05
C ILE A 106 -3.38 3.34 -0.53
N LEU A 107 -2.85 4.54 -0.73
CA LEU A 107 -1.46 4.78 -1.11
C LEU A 107 -0.61 5.15 0.11
N LEU A 108 0.40 4.35 0.42
CA LEU A 108 1.45 4.69 1.38
C LEU A 108 2.62 5.36 0.62
N SER A 109 2.83 6.64 0.89
CA SER A 109 3.97 7.40 0.38
C SER A 109 5.01 7.59 1.49
N PRO A 110 6.21 7.02 1.36
CA PRO A 110 7.23 7.03 2.42
C PRO A 110 7.84 8.42 2.64
N TRP A 111 7.68 9.33 1.68
CA TRP A 111 8.18 10.69 1.75
C TRP A 111 7.16 11.66 1.17
N THR A 112 7.44 12.96 1.36
CA THR A 112 6.65 14.00 0.70
C THR A 112 7.16 14.23 -0.71
N ASP A 113 6.56 13.54 -1.67
CA ASP A 113 6.67 13.95 -3.07
C ASP A 113 5.72 15.15 -3.33
N PRO A 114 6.23 16.34 -3.72
CA PRO A 114 5.40 17.49 -4.05
C PRO A 114 4.42 17.22 -5.20
N ALA A 115 4.73 16.27 -6.09
CA ALA A 115 3.92 15.94 -7.25
C ALA A 115 2.87 14.84 -7.00
N ARG A 116 2.78 14.28 -5.77
CA ARG A 116 1.99 13.06 -5.51
C ARG A 116 0.49 13.22 -5.77
N ASN A 117 -0.10 14.36 -5.41
CA ASN A 117 -1.56 14.54 -5.45
C ASN A 117 -2.07 14.63 -6.90
N GLU A 118 -1.27 15.19 -7.80
CA GLU A 118 -1.60 15.29 -9.22
C GLU A 118 -1.39 13.96 -9.96
N GLN A 119 -0.50 13.11 -9.42
CA GLN A 119 -0.05 11.90 -10.11
C GLN A 119 -0.93 10.66 -9.87
N PHE A 120 -1.71 10.64 -8.78
CA PHE A 120 -2.54 9.48 -8.40
C PHE A 120 -4.00 9.87 -8.15
N PRO A 121 -4.75 10.33 -9.18
CA PRO A 121 -6.12 10.80 -9.01
C PRO A 121 -7.14 9.68 -8.69
N SER A 122 -6.79 8.41 -8.93
CA SER A 122 -7.64 7.26 -8.66
C SER A 122 -7.53 6.69 -7.25
N VAL A 123 -6.69 7.29 -6.39
CA VAL A 123 -6.48 6.83 -5.01
C VAL A 123 -7.45 7.51 -4.05
N ASP A 124 -8.14 6.73 -3.23
CA ASP A 124 -9.09 7.25 -2.24
C ASP A 124 -8.39 7.85 -1.01
N TYR A 125 -7.32 7.21 -0.54
CA TYR A 125 -6.60 7.62 0.67
C TYR A 125 -5.09 7.64 0.43
N ILE A 126 -4.45 8.77 0.77
CA ILE A 126 -2.98 8.90 0.72
C ILE A 126 -2.47 9.07 2.14
N VAL A 127 -1.63 8.13 2.58
CA VAL A 127 -0.96 8.17 3.88
C VAL A 127 0.51 8.50 3.67
N SER A 128 0.95 9.61 4.25
CA SER A 128 2.33 10.10 4.17
C SER A 128 2.77 10.74 5.48
N PRO A 129 4.08 10.99 5.68
CA PRO A 129 4.57 11.67 6.87
C PRO A 129 3.88 13.01 7.16
N GLN A 130 3.47 13.78 6.15
CA GLN A 130 2.81 15.08 6.37
C GLN A 130 1.38 14.96 6.89
N SER A 131 0.62 14.02 6.34
CA SER A 131 -0.77 13.77 6.72
C SER A 131 -0.87 13.02 8.04
N HIS A 132 0.15 12.22 8.38
CA HIS A 132 0.14 11.31 9.52
C HIS A 132 1.50 11.24 10.21
N ARG A 133 1.97 12.38 10.71
CA ARG A 133 3.29 12.51 11.37
C ARG A 133 3.51 11.46 12.43
N ASP A 134 2.52 11.19 13.29
CA ASP A 134 2.64 10.22 14.38
C ASP A 134 2.90 8.78 13.89
N LEU A 135 2.46 8.44 12.67
CA LEU A 135 2.74 7.13 12.06
C LEU A 135 4.15 7.05 11.48
N PHE A 136 4.78 8.18 11.14
CA PHE A 136 6.07 8.23 10.43
C PHE A 136 7.23 8.83 11.25
N ASP A 137 6.96 9.54 12.34
CA ASP A 137 7.98 10.17 13.20
C ASP A 137 8.64 9.11 14.12
N ASP A 138 9.96 9.24 14.35
CA ASP A 138 10.79 8.29 15.14
C ASP A 138 10.46 8.24 16.64
N THR A 139 9.52 9.04 17.10
CA THR A 139 9.06 9.01 18.48
C THR A 139 8.29 7.73 18.82
N GLY A 140 7.88 6.96 17.80
CA GLY A 140 6.89 5.90 17.95
C GLY A 140 5.56 6.50 18.36
N SER A 141 4.46 5.86 18.00
CA SER A 141 3.25 6.05 18.80
C SER A 141 3.62 5.55 20.20
N SER A 142 3.93 6.46 21.12
CA SER A 142 4.01 6.13 22.53
C SER A 142 2.61 5.71 22.93
N LEU A 143 2.30 4.43 22.70
CA LEU A 143 1.23 3.75 23.38
C LEU A 143 1.68 3.74 24.84
N SER A 144 1.33 4.82 25.54
CA SER A 144 1.34 4.82 26.99
C SER A 144 0.52 3.61 27.41
N ALA A 145 1.21 2.64 28.01
CA ALA A 145 0.63 1.47 28.63
C ALA A 145 -0.31 1.85 29.78
#